data_AF-A0A923CDQ2-F1
#
_entry.id   AF-A0A923CDQ2-F1
#
_cell.length_a   1.000
_cell.length_b   1.000
_cell.length_c   1.000
_cell.angle_alpha   90.00
_cell.angle_beta   90.00
_cell.angle_gamma   90.00
#
_symmetry.space_group_name_H-M   'P 1'
#
loop_
_entity.id
_entity.type
_entity.pdbx_description
1 polymer ?
#
loop_
_entity_poly.entity_id
_entity_poly.type
_entity_poly.pdbx_seq_one_letter_code
_entity_poly.pdbx_strand_id
1 'polypeptide(L)' 'LTRLYVLPAWQGVGIGRTLLQVTLACFPEAPVARLEVESQNEPAITFYERMGFFLQRQARFDGRDDTPNTLLMAKRLFAA' A
#
# COMPACT_ATOMS: atom_id res chain seq x y z
N LEU A 1 -5.64 2.69 -8.44
CA LEU A 1 -6.48 2.04 -7.41
C LEU A 1 -6.64 3.01 -6.27
N THR A 2 -7.86 3.35 -5.86
CA THR A 2 -8.07 4.30 -4.76
C THR A 2 -8.02 3.62 -3.38
N ARG A 3 -8.47 2.35 -3.25
CA ARG A 3 -8.47 1.59 -1.98
C ARG A 3 -8.40 0.07 -2.22
N LEU A 4 -7.83 -0.67 -1.26
CA LEU A 4 -7.79 -2.14 -1.24
C LEU A 4 -8.18 -2.63 0.16
N TYR A 5 -9.23 -3.46 0.24
CA TYR A 5 -9.67 -4.08 1.49
C TYR A 5 -9.98 -5.55 1.28
N VAL A 6 -9.70 -6.35 2.30
CA VAL A 6 -10.13 -7.75 2.38
C VAL A 6 -10.87 -7.92 3.70
N LEU A 7 -12.07 -8.49 3.63
CA LEU A 7 -12.87 -8.77 4.82
C LEU A 7 -12.08 -9.63 5.83
N PRO A 8 -12.15 -9.36 7.15
CA PRO A 8 -11.34 -10.07 8.16
C PRO A 8 -11.39 -11.59 8.06
N ALA A 9 -12.59 -12.16 7.82
CA ALA A 9 -12.79 -13.60 7.68
C ALA A 9 -12.05 -14.24 6.48
N TRP A 10 -11.55 -13.42 5.55
CA TRP A 10 -10.88 -13.83 4.31
C TRP A 10 -9.44 -13.32 4.22
N GLN A 11 -8.87 -12.84 5.33
CA GLN A 11 -7.46 -12.44 5.41
C GLN A 11 -6.54 -13.65 5.60
N GLY A 12 -5.24 -13.48 5.37
CA GLY A 12 -4.24 -14.54 5.57
C GLY A 12 -4.21 -15.64 4.50
N VAL A 13 -5.18 -15.69 3.58
CA VAL A 13 -5.28 -16.72 2.51
C VAL A 13 -4.79 -16.25 1.12
N GLY A 14 -4.14 -15.09 1.06
CA GLY A 14 -3.50 -14.60 -0.18
C GLY A 14 -4.36 -13.69 -1.08
N ILE A 15 -5.64 -13.45 -0.76
CA ILE A 15 -6.53 -12.61 -1.58
C ILE A 15 -5.95 -11.20 -1.80
N GLY A 16 -5.47 -10.54 -0.75
CA GLY A 16 -4.89 -9.19 -0.85
C GLY A 16 -3.67 -9.15 -1.78
N ARG A 17 -2.83 -10.19 -1.74
CA ARG A 17 -1.67 -10.32 -2.65
C ARG A 17 -2.14 -10.44 -4.09
N THR A 18 -3.09 -11.33 -4.37
CA THR A 18 -3.62 -11.53 -5.73
C THR A 18 -4.25 -10.24 -6.26
N LEU A 19 -5.09 -9.57 -5.47
CA LEU A 19 -5.71 -8.30 -5.87
C LEU A 19 -4.67 -7.24 -6.22
N LEU A 20 -3.65 -7.08 -5.39
CA LEU A 20 -2.58 -6.11 -5.63
C LEU A 20 -1.77 -6.47 -6.89
N GLN A 21 -1.37 -7.71 -7.06
CA GLN A 21 -0.57 -8.15 -8.22
C GLN A 21 -1.33 -8.00 -9.53
N VAL A 22 -2.59 -8.42 -9.58
CA VAL A 22 -3.45 -8.26 -10.77
C VAL A 22 -3.61 -6.78 -11.09
N THR A 23 -3.85 -5.94 -10.07
CA THR A 23 -3.96 -4.49 -10.27
C THR A 23 -2.69 -3.89 -10.85
N LEU A 24 -1.51 -4.25 -10.34
CA LEU A 24 -0.24 -3.73 -10.85
C LEU A 24 0.04 -4.21 -12.28
N ALA A 25 -0.34 -5.45 -12.61
CA ALA A 25 -0.18 -6.01 -13.95
C ALA A 25 -1.01 -5.27 -15.02
N CYS A 26 -2.08 -4.57 -14.63
CA CYS A 26 -2.84 -3.72 -15.56
C CYS A 26 -2.09 -2.43 -15.98
N PHE A 27 -0.94 -2.12 -15.37
CA PHE A 27 -0.15 -0.93 -15.66
C PHE A 27 1.31 -1.29 -16.00
N PRO A 28 1.56 -2.03 -17.10
CA PRO A 28 2.89 -2.55 -17.42
C PRO A 28 3.94 -1.44 -17.68
N GLU A 29 3.50 -0.30 -18.21
CA GLU A 29 4.38 0.85 -18.53
C GLU A 29 4.58 1.80 -17.34
N ALA A 30 3.87 1.60 -16.22
CA ALA A 30 4.01 2.49 -15.08
C ALA A 30 5.35 2.22 -14.37
N PRO A 31 6.22 3.23 -14.14
CA PRO A 31 7.54 3.00 -13.55
C PRO A 31 7.50 2.83 -12.03
N VAL A 32 6.42 3.31 -11.39
CA VAL A 32 6.27 3.35 -9.92
C VAL A 32 4.79 3.22 -9.55
N ALA A 33 4.50 2.38 -8.56
CA ALA A 33 3.24 2.41 -7.81
C ALA A 33 3.41 3.17 -6.50
N ARG A 34 2.42 3.98 -6.12
CA ARG A 34 2.35 4.67 -4.84
C ARG A 34 1.03 4.40 -4.14
N LEU A 35 1.07 4.40 -2.82
CA LEU A 35 -0.12 4.25 -1.97
C LEU A 35 0.03 5.04 -0.67
N GLU A 36 -1.12 5.27 -0.05
CA GLU A 36 -1.24 5.83 1.30
C GLU A 36 -1.75 4.74 2.25
N VAL A 37 -1.21 4.71 3.45
CA VAL A 37 -1.65 3.82 4.53
C VAL A 37 -1.62 4.58 5.86
N GLU A 38 -2.65 4.39 6.68
CA GLU A 38 -2.67 4.96 8.04
C GLU A 38 -1.46 4.44 8.84
N SER A 39 -0.76 5.32 9.56
CA SER A 39 0.47 4.96 10.30
C SER A 39 0.23 3.94 11.40
N GLN A 40 -0.99 3.87 11.93
CA GLN A 40 -1.41 2.91 12.94
C GLN A 40 -1.83 1.54 12.34
N ASN A 41 -1.89 1.41 11.02
CA ASN A 41 -2.28 0.17 10.35
C ASN A 41 -1.08 -0.74 10.10
N GLU A 42 -0.45 -1.21 11.19
CA GLU A 42 0.70 -2.11 11.15
C GLU A 42 0.50 -3.36 10.26
N PRO A 43 -0.69 -4.01 10.23
CA PRO A 43 -0.92 -5.14 9.33
C PRO A 43 -0.80 -4.76 7.85
N ALA A 44 -1.35 -3.60 7.45
CA ALA A 44 -1.28 -3.14 6.07
C ALA A 44 0.14 -2.69 5.70
N ILE A 45 0.84 -2.00 6.60
CA ILE A 45 2.25 -1.59 6.41
C ILE A 45 3.10 -2.83 6.15
N THR A 46 3.04 -3.82 7.05
CA THR A 46 3.76 -5.09 6.91
C THR A 46 3.40 -5.81 5.61
N PHE A 47 2.12 -5.79 5.23
CA PHE A 47 1.67 -6.36 3.95
C PHE A 47 2.33 -5.67 2.76
N TYR A 48 2.31 -4.34 2.70
CA TYR A 48 2.89 -3.59 1.59
C TYR A 48 4.42 -3.72 1.51
N GLU A 49 5.11 -3.72 2.65
CA GLU A 49 6.56 -4.01 2.73
C GLU A 49 6.90 -5.37 2.12
N ARG A 50 6.15 -6.42 2.50
CA ARG A 50 6.30 -7.76 1.91
C ARG A 50 6.03 -7.80 0.41
N MET A 51 5.23 -6.87 -0.11
CA MET A 51 4.95 -6.74 -1.55
C MET A 51 6.00 -5.91 -2.29
N GLY A 52 7.03 -5.42 -1.59
CA GLY A 52 8.14 -4.64 -2.16
C GLY A 52 7.89 -3.14 -2.21
N PHE A 53 6.88 -2.64 -1.49
CA PHE A 53 6.75 -1.21 -1.24
C PHE A 53 7.69 -0.80 -0.11
N PHE A 54 8.17 0.43 -0.15
CA PHE A 54 8.98 1.04 0.89
C PHE A 54 8.43 2.40 1.27
N LEU A 55 8.68 2.82 2.51
CA LEU A 55 8.30 4.16 2.99
C LEU A 55 9.00 5.23 2.16
N GLN A 56 8.23 6.11 1.52
CA GLN A 56 8.73 7.25 0.76
C GLN A 56 8.66 8.53 1.59
N ARG A 57 7.53 8.76 2.26
CA ARG A 57 7.28 9.98 3.04
C ARG A 57 6.22 9.73 4.12
N GLN A 58 6.28 10.47 5.22
CA GLN A 58 5.18 10.57 6.18
C GLN A 58 4.41 11.88 5.93
N ALA A 59 3.08 11.80 5.92
CA ALA A 59 2.18 12.92 5.65
C ALA A 59 1.16 13.09 6.80
N ARG A 60 0.67 14.33 6.97
CA ARG A 60 -0.33 14.71 7.97
C ARG A 60 -1.62 15.00 7.22
N PHE A 61 -2.73 14.34 7.54
CA PHE A 61 -3.96 14.44 6.73
C PHE A 61 -5.01 15.42 7.26
N ASP A 62 -4.96 15.91 8.51
CA ASP A 62 -6.17 16.55 9.06
C ASP A 62 -5.98 17.71 10.07
N GLY A 63 -4.77 18.24 10.25
CA GLY A 63 -4.58 19.41 11.12
C GLY A 63 -4.91 19.18 12.61
N ARG A 64 -5.01 17.92 13.06
CA ARG A 64 -4.98 17.53 14.47
C ARG A 64 -3.54 17.23 14.90
N ASP A 65 -3.22 17.66 16.10
CA ASP A 65 -1.88 18.08 16.52
C ASP A 65 -1.26 17.05 17.48
N ASP A 66 -0.95 15.85 16.98
CA ASP A 66 -0.41 14.77 17.83
C ASP A 66 0.56 13.84 17.09
N THR A 67 0.22 13.31 15.91
CA THR A 67 1.05 12.30 15.17
C THR A 67 0.82 12.31 13.65
N PRO A 68 1.80 11.92 12.82
CA PRO A 68 1.58 11.72 11.38
C PRO A 68 0.59 10.57 11.18
N ASN A 69 -0.60 10.87 10.65
CA ASN A 69 -1.65 9.87 10.45
C ASN A 69 -1.43 9.01 9.19
N THR A 70 -0.64 9.45 8.21
CA THR A 70 -0.52 8.71 6.93
C THR A 70 0.94 8.50 6.49
N LEU A 71 1.22 7.29 6.01
CA LEU A 71 2.48 6.92 5.34
C LEU A 71 2.24 6.82 3.84
N LEU A 72 3.08 7.50 3.07
CA LEU A 72 3.19 7.34 1.63
C LEU A 72 4.25 6.28 1.34
N MET A 73 3.84 5.18 0.72
CA MET A 73 4.74 4.09 0.32
C MET A 73 4.81 3.99 -1.19
N ALA A 74 5.97 3.56 -1.71
CA ALA A 74 6.20 3.43 -3.15
C ALA A 74 6.87 2.09 -3.48
N LYS A 75 6.61 1.57 -4.68
CA LYS A 75 7.28 0.41 -5.26
C LYS A 75 7.70 0.74 -6.69
N ARG A 76 8.96 0.49 -7.03
CA ARG A 76 9.41 0.55 -8.42
C ARG A 76 8.86 -0.65 -9.20
N LEU A 77 8.26 -0.37 -10.34
CA LEU A 77 7.76 -1.35 -11.29
C LEU A 77 8.70 -1.24 -12.49
N PHE A 78 9.75 -2.06 -12.53
CA PHE A 78 10.58 -2.10 -13.72
C PHE A 78 9.85 -2.93 -14.77
N ALA A 79 9.63 -2.36 -15.95
CA ALA A 79 9.46 -3.17 -17.14
C ALA A 79 10.80 -3.86 -17.40
N ALA A 80 10.77 -5.18 -17.60
CA ALA A 80 11.92 -5.93 -18.06
C ALA A 80 12.28 -5.52 -19.50
#